data_AF-A0A8S0XY73-F1
#
_entry.id   AF-A0A8S0XY73-F1
#
_cell.length_a   1.000
_cell.length_b   1.000
_cell.length_c   1.000
_cell.angle_alpha   90.00
_cell.angle_beta   90.00
_cell.angle_gamma   90.00
#
_symmetry.space_group_name_H-M   'P 1'
#
loop_
_entity.id
_entity.type
_entity.pdbx_description
1 polymer ?
#
loop_
_entity_poly.entity_id
_entity_poly.type
_entity_poly.pdbx_seq_one_letter_code
_entity_poly.pdbx_strand_id
1 'polypeptide(L)'
;MAQLIRRAKSGSDWTANELAAYNITVVFQDAATFFETPDLPQPAINPSVLTTLDYRDSPDDDAYRLLRNLDLATTQVPAEDSAVDDFAVLLLRALGYEPRGRALRTRKDLIPLMCGENRHAKSDVCLIDEEEIVILVQEDRRYIAPEDPEAQLIAEAIAAFTANNRTRVQILGLPPLPSKVIAGITMTGTSPIFHFRRNS
;
A
#
# COMPACT_ATOMS: atom_id res chain seq x y z
N MET A 1 8.58 3.54 -33.09
CA MET A 1 7.88 3.10 -31.88
C MET A 1 8.42 1.72 -31.51
N ALA A 2 9.15 1.60 -30.40
CA ALA A 2 9.72 0.33 -29.98
C ALA A 2 8.58 -0.62 -29.55
N GLN A 3 8.59 -1.86 -30.03
CA GLN A 3 7.68 -2.88 -29.51
C GLN A 3 8.15 -3.28 -28.11
N LEU A 4 7.52 -2.72 -27.07
CA LEU A 4 7.73 -3.15 -25.70
C LEU A 4 7.22 -4.60 -25.55
N ILE A 5 8.13 -5.52 -25.28
CA ILE A 5 7.80 -6.94 -25.12
C ILE A 5 7.15 -7.13 -23.76
N ARG A 6 5.91 -7.62 -23.74
CA ARG A 6 5.22 -8.03 -22.50
C ARG A 6 5.85 -9.34 -22.01
N ARG A 7 6.52 -9.29 -20.86
CA ARG A 7 7.10 -10.47 -20.20
C ARG A 7 6.55 -10.60 -18.79
N ALA A 8 6.38 -11.84 -18.34
CA ALA A 8 6.03 -12.10 -16.95
C ALA A 8 7.22 -11.75 -16.04
N LYS A 9 6.99 -10.83 -15.10
CA LYS A 9 7.95 -10.32 -14.13
C LYS A 9 7.39 -10.41 -12.72
N SER A 10 8.24 -10.49 -11.69
CA SER A 10 7.75 -10.32 -10.32
C SER A 10 7.33 -8.87 -10.11
N GLY A 11 6.42 -8.61 -9.15
CA GLY A 11 5.96 -7.25 -8.85
C GLY A 11 7.12 -6.30 -8.54
N SER A 12 8.11 -6.79 -7.80
CA SER A 12 9.36 -6.08 -7.47
C SER A 12 10.17 -5.61 -8.69
N ASP A 13 10.01 -6.29 -9.84
CA ASP A 13 10.77 -6.02 -11.06
C ASP A 13 9.99 -5.10 -12.03
N TRP A 14 8.80 -4.64 -11.64
CA TRP A 14 8.00 -3.72 -12.42
C TRP A 14 8.59 -2.33 -12.40
N THR A 15 8.59 -1.71 -13.57
CA THR A 15 9.04 -0.34 -13.79
C THR A 15 8.01 0.38 -14.66
N ALA A 16 8.21 1.67 -14.89
CA ALA A 16 7.47 2.42 -15.91
C ALA A 16 7.36 1.72 -17.29
N ASN A 17 8.31 0.85 -17.66
CA ASN A 17 8.24 0.06 -18.90
C ASN A 17 7.05 -0.92 -18.91
N GLU A 18 6.78 -1.58 -17.78
CA GLU A 18 5.65 -2.49 -17.64
C GLU A 18 4.34 -1.70 -17.70
N LEU A 19 4.27 -0.56 -17.00
CA LEU A 19 3.11 0.32 -17.06
C LEU A 19 2.81 0.73 -18.51
N ALA A 20 3.82 1.18 -19.25
CA ALA A 20 3.70 1.52 -20.66
C ALA A 20 3.30 0.31 -21.54
N ALA A 21 3.89 -0.87 -21.31
CA ALA A 21 3.60 -2.08 -22.08
C ALA A 21 2.17 -2.60 -21.89
N TYR A 22 1.59 -2.37 -20.70
CA TYR A 22 0.22 -2.72 -20.34
C TYR A 22 -0.77 -1.55 -20.52
N ASN A 23 -0.35 -0.43 -21.10
CA ASN A 23 -1.16 0.79 -21.28
C ASN A 23 -1.76 1.33 -19.97
N ILE A 24 -1.03 1.19 -18.88
CA ILE A 24 -1.39 1.76 -17.59
C ILE A 24 -0.80 3.17 -17.52
N THR A 25 -1.64 4.14 -17.17
CA THR A 25 -1.22 5.52 -16.95
C THR A 25 -1.55 5.91 -15.53
N VAL A 26 -0.57 6.51 -14.85
CA VAL A 26 -0.77 7.13 -13.54
C VAL A 26 -0.91 8.63 -13.79
N VAL A 27 -1.97 9.22 -13.24
CA VAL A 27 -2.32 10.61 -13.46
C VAL A 27 -2.32 11.30 -12.11
N PHE A 28 -1.49 12.34 -11.98
CA PHE A 28 -1.49 13.18 -10.80
C PHE A 28 -2.85 13.88 -10.64
N GLN A 29 -3.37 13.87 -9.41
CA GLN A 29 -4.55 14.64 -9.02
C GLN A 29 -4.21 15.43 -7.76
N ASP A 30 -4.74 16.65 -7.68
CA ASP A 30 -4.69 17.40 -6.43
C ASP A 30 -5.57 16.74 -5.36
N ALA A 31 -5.34 17.10 -4.10
CA ALA A 31 -6.04 16.48 -2.97
C ALA A 31 -7.56 16.66 -3.04
N ALA A 32 -8.05 17.83 -3.46
CA ALA A 32 -9.48 18.10 -3.49
C ALA A 32 -10.19 17.25 -4.55
N THR A 33 -9.57 17.11 -5.72
CA THR A 33 -10.05 16.22 -6.78
C THR A 33 -9.96 14.75 -6.35
N PHE A 34 -8.84 14.34 -5.74
CA PHE A 34 -8.58 12.96 -5.36
C PHE A 34 -9.56 12.44 -4.28
N PHE A 35 -9.81 13.23 -3.24
CA PHE A 35 -10.71 12.86 -2.14
C PHE A 35 -12.16 13.27 -2.38
N GLU A 36 -12.46 13.89 -3.52
CA GLU A 36 -13.77 14.45 -3.86
C GLU A 36 -14.30 15.44 -2.79
N THR A 37 -13.39 16.07 -2.04
CA THR A 37 -13.70 17.07 -1.00
C THR A 37 -12.57 18.09 -0.86
N PRO A 38 -12.87 19.41 -0.81
CA PRO A 38 -11.85 20.43 -0.59
C PRO A 38 -11.30 20.39 0.84
N ASP A 39 -12.12 19.97 1.80
CA ASP A 39 -11.78 19.92 3.21
C ASP A 39 -11.70 18.46 3.67
N LEU A 40 -10.50 18.05 4.08
CA LEU A 40 -10.31 16.75 4.71
C LEU A 40 -10.89 16.77 6.13
N PRO A 41 -11.51 15.65 6.57
CA PRO A 41 -12.00 15.56 7.94
C PRO A 41 -10.85 15.70 8.93
N GLN A 42 -11.15 16.25 10.10
CA GLN A 42 -10.20 16.26 11.21
C GLN A 42 -9.79 14.82 11.54
N PRO A 43 -8.49 14.55 11.77
CA PRO A 43 -8.04 13.20 12.07
C PRO A 43 -8.67 12.74 13.39
N ALA A 44 -9.21 11.52 13.39
CA ALA A 44 -9.81 10.90 14.58
C ALA A 44 -8.76 10.37 15.58
N ILE A 45 -7.50 10.79 15.44
CA ILE A 45 -6.39 10.34 16.26
C ILE A 45 -6.35 11.10 17.59
N ASN A 46 -5.72 10.51 18.60
CA ASN A 46 -5.46 11.19 19.87
C ASN A 46 -4.72 12.52 19.62
N PRO A 47 -5.25 13.67 20.08
CA PRO A 47 -4.61 14.98 19.89
C PRO A 47 -3.17 15.03 20.40
N SER A 48 -2.80 14.21 21.40
CA SER A 48 -1.42 14.13 21.90
C SER A 48 -0.43 13.81 20.79
N VAL A 49 -0.79 12.95 19.83
CA VAL A 49 0.05 12.60 18.68
C VAL A 49 0.38 13.83 17.81
N LEU A 50 -0.54 14.79 17.74
CA LEU A 50 -0.36 15.99 16.90
C LEU A 50 0.42 17.10 17.61
N THR A 51 0.45 17.10 18.94
CA THR A 51 1.04 18.17 19.74
C THR A 51 2.35 17.80 20.43
N THR A 52 2.59 16.50 20.64
CA THR A 52 3.78 16.00 21.34
C THR A 52 5.00 16.03 20.42
N LEU A 53 6.07 16.72 20.84
CA LEU A 53 7.29 16.90 20.05
C LEU A 53 8.29 15.76 20.21
N ASP A 54 8.42 15.19 21.41
CA ASP A 54 9.26 14.03 21.71
C ASP A 54 8.37 12.88 22.20
N TYR A 55 8.52 11.69 21.62
CA TYR A 55 7.73 10.51 22.00
C TYR A 55 7.82 10.20 23.51
N ARG A 56 8.93 10.56 24.18
CA ARG A 56 9.14 10.37 25.62
C ARG A 56 8.19 11.18 26.50
N ASP A 57 7.67 12.28 25.97
CA ASP A 57 6.72 13.16 26.65
C ASP A 57 5.25 12.77 26.38
N SER A 58 5.02 11.65 25.69
CA SER A 58 3.67 11.18 25.38
C SER A 58 2.89 10.84 26.66
N PRO A 59 1.65 11.32 26.80
CA PRO A 59 0.85 11.10 28.00
C PRO A 59 0.24 9.69 28.08
N ASP A 60 0.23 8.95 26.97
CA ASP A 60 -0.35 7.63 26.86
C ASP A 60 0.50 6.68 25.99
N ASP A 61 0.38 5.38 26.26
CA ASP A 61 1.17 4.32 25.62
C ASP A 61 0.95 4.24 24.10
N ASP A 62 -0.26 4.55 23.62
CA ASP A 62 -0.58 4.45 22.19
C ASP A 62 0.08 5.58 21.41
N ALA A 63 0.02 6.81 21.93
CA ALA A 63 0.76 7.94 21.40
C ALA A 63 2.28 7.71 21.45
N TYR A 64 2.80 7.20 22.58
CA TYR A 64 4.21 6.83 22.72
C TYR A 64 4.64 5.84 21.63
N ARG A 65 3.87 4.76 21.44
CA ARG A 65 4.21 3.71 20.45
C ARG A 65 4.22 4.25 19.04
N LEU A 66 3.22 5.04 18.66
CA LEU A 66 3.16 5.61 17.31
C LEU A 66 4.31 6.60 17.07
N LEU A 67 4.54 7.55 17.98
CA LEU A 67 5.59 8.56 17.85
C LEU A 67 7.00 7.95 17.90
N ARG A 68 7.22 6.91 18.72
CA ARG A 68 8.49 6.17 18.71
C ARG A 68 8.73 5.46 17.39
N ASN A 69 7.69 4.89 16.77
CA ASN A 69 7.85 4.24 15.46
C ASN A 69 7.99 5.26 14.33
N LEU A 70 7.38 6.44 14.45
CA LEU A 70 7.67 7.57 13.56
C LEU A 70 9.15 7.93 13.62
N ASP A 71 9.72 8.10 14.81
CA ASP A 71 11.14 8.40 15.03
C ASP A 71 12.05 7.32 14.42
N LEU A 72 11.76 6.04 14.68
CA LEU A 72 12.48 4.90 14.10
C LEU A 72 12.39 4.88 12.57
N ALA A 73 11.22 5.14 11.99
CA ALA A 73 11.03 5.16 10.54
C ALA A 73 11.73 6.36 9.87
N THR A 74 11.97 7.45 10.60
CA THR A 74 12.78 8.58 10.13
C THR A 74 14.28 8.38 10.34
N THR A 75 14.68 7.46 11.22
CA THR A 75 16.09 7.21 11.55
C THR A 75 16.62 6.08 10.67
N GLN A 76 17.43 6.42 9.67
CA GLN A 76 18.12 5.41 8.87
C GLN A 76 19.32 4.83 9.66
N VAL A 77 19.21 3.56 10.05
CA VAL A 77 20.35 2.79 10.57
C VAL A 77 20.97 2.01 9.42
N PRO A 78 22.26 2.24 9.08
CA PRO A 78 22.92 1.48 8.02
C PRO A 78 22.87 -0.03 8.31
N ALA A 79 22.46 -0.81 7.31
CA ALA A 79 22.33 -2.27 7.34
C ALA A 79 21.13 -2.86 8.11
N GLU A 80 20.18 -2.04 8.58
CA GLU A 80 18.90 -2.52 9.12
C GLU A 80 17.75 -2.32 8.12
N ASP A 81 16.77 -3.23 8.16
CA ASP A 81 15.48 -3.05 7.47
C ASP A 81 14.79 -1.80 8.04
N SER A 82 14.12 -1.04 7.18
CA SER A 82 13.43 0.18 7.59
C SER A 82 12.20 -0.13 8.45
N ALA A 83 11.97 0.72 9.45
CA ALA A 83 10.79 0.66 10.33
C ALA A 83 9.53 1.28 9.70
N VAL A 84 9.56 1.64 8.41
CA VAL A 84 8.41 2.25 7.71
C VAL A 84 7.21 1.31 7.67
N ASP A 85 7.40 0.01 7.46
CA ASP A 85 6.31 -0.98 7.47
C ASP A 85 5.63 -1.03 8.85
N ASP A 86 6.42 -1.03 9.93
CA ASP A 86 5.93 -1.04 11.31
C ASP A 86 5.17 0.26 11.63
N PHE A 87 5.72 1.40 11.22
CA PHE A 87 5.07 2.70 11.35
C PHE A 87 3.76 2.75 10.58
N ALA A 88 3.71 2.27 9.33
CA ALA A 88 2.51 2.27 8.51
C ALA A 88 1.38 1.43 9.14
N VAL A 89 1.71 0.26 9.71
CA VAL A 89 0.73 -0.56 10.45
C VAL A 89 0.18 0.19 11.66
N LEU A 90 1.04 0.80 12.48
CA LEU A 90 0.60 1.54 13.67
C LEU A 90 -0.21 2.79 13.31
N LEU A 91 0.17 3.49 12.24
CA LEU A 91 -0.57 4.64 11.74
C LEU A 91 -1.98 4.24 11.31
N LEU A 92 -2.12 3.18 10.51
CA LEU A 92 -3.43 2.69 10.06
C LEU A 92 -4.29 2.23 11.24
N ARG A 93 -3.70 1.58 12.25
CA ARG A 93 -4.41 1.22 13.50
C ARG A 93 -4.88 2.46 14.26
N ALA A 94 -4.01 3.44 14.47
CA ALA A 94 -4.33 4.66 15.20
C ALA A 94 -5.41 5.50 14.50
N LEU A 95 -5.48 5.42 13.16
CA LEU A 95 -6.52 6.04 12.34
C LEU A 95 -7.82 5.21 12.28
N GLY A 96 -7.88 4.04 12.93
CA GLY A 96 -9.08 3.22 13.03
C GLY A 96 -9.37 2.35 11.80
N TYR A 97 -8.38 2.05 10.96
CA TYR A 97 -8.56 1.21 9.76
C TYR A 97 -8.65 -0.29 10.05
N GLU A 98 -8.33 -0.74 11.27
CA GLU A 98 -8.43 -2.14 11.71
C GLU A 98 -9.54 -2.35 12.78
N PRO A 99 -10.82 -1.99 12.49
CA PRO A 99 -11.93 -2.39 13.35
C PRO A 99 -12.19 -3.90 13.22
N ARG A 100 -13.13 -4.41 14.02
CA ARG A 100 -13.56 -5.82 13.94
C ARG A 100 -13.97 -6.19 12.51
N GLY A 101 -13.42 -7.29 11.99
CA GLY A 101 -13.67 -7.77 10.63
C GLY A 101 -12.61 -7.34 9.62
N ARG A 102 -11.70 -6.44 10.01
CA ARG A 102 -10.53 -6.07 9.22
C ARG A 102 -9.24 -6.54 9.87
N ALA A 103 -8.23 -6.78 9.05
CA ALA A 103 -6.90 -7.18 9.52
C ALA A 103 -5.81 -6.51 8.68
N LEU A 104 -4.87 -5.85 9.35
CA LEU A 104 -3.63 -5.38 8.76
C LEU A 104 -2.62 -6.51 8.72
N ARG A 105 -1.97 -6.67 7.57
CA ARG A 105 -1.05 -7.76 7.28
C ARG A 105 0.20 -7.18 6.66
N THR A 106 1.36 -7.63 7.12
CA THR A 106 2.65 -7.31 6.49
C THR A 106 3.14 -8.45 5.61
N ARG A 107 3.94 -8.13 4.59
CA ARG A 107 4.67 -9.07 3.72
C ARG A 107 3.77 -10.16 3.11
N LYS A 108 2.55 -9.80 2.72
CA LYS A 108 1.56 -10.74 2.17
C LYS A 108 1.97 -11.14 0.74
N ASP A 109 2.26 -12.42 0.55
CA ASP A 109 2.55 -12.96 -0.78
C ASP A 109 1.27 -13.05 -1.62
N LEU A 110 1.34 -12.47 -2.82
CA LEU A 110 0.29 -12.42 -3.82
C LEU A 110 0.83 -13.09 -5.09
N ILE A 111 0.03 -13.96 -5.69
CA ILE A 111 0.44 -14.73 -6.87
C ILE A 111 -0.36 -14.24 -8.08
N PRO A 112 0.08 -13.15 -8.76
CA PRO A 112 -0.53 -12.72 -10.01
C PRO A 112 -0.25 -13.72 -11.13
N LEU A 113 -1.25 -13.93 -11.99
CA LEU A 113 -1.07 -14.61 -13.28
C LEU A 113 -0.76 -13.54 -14.34
N MET A 114 0.45 -13.55 -14.89
CA MET A 114 0.90 -12.59 -15.90
C MET A 114 1.49 -13.30 -17.10
N CYS A 115 1.02 -12.95 -18.30
CA CYS A 115 1.44 -13.57 -19.56
C CYS A 115 1.38 -15.12 -19.53
N GLY A 116 0.42 -15.70 -18.80
CA GLY A 116 0.27 -17.16 -18.66
C GLY A 116 1.15 -17.80 -17.58
N GLU A 117 1.95 -17.03 -16.85
CA GLU A 117 2.84 -17.51 -15.80
C GLU A 117 2.44 -16.96 -14.43
N ASN A 118 2.48 -17.81 -13.40
CA ASN A 118 2.36 -17.34 -12.02
C ASN A 118 3.64 -16.63 -11.63
N ARG A 119 3.52 -15.39 -11.17
CA ARG A 119 4.62 -14.60 -10.61
C ARG A 119 4.31 -14.27 -9.16
N HIS A 120 5.28 -13.67 -8.48
CA HIS A 120 5.15 -13.24 -7.09
C HIS A 120 5.12 -11.72 -7.02
N ALA A 121 4.25 -11.21 -6.16
CA ALA A 121 4.24 -9.84 -5.69
C ALA A 121 4.04 -9.89 -4.17
N LYS A 122 4.74 -9.07 -3.40
CA LYS A 122 4.68 -9.13 -1.95
C LYS A 122 4.44 -7.74 -1.42
N SER A 123 3.21 -7.49 -1.00
CA SER A 123 2.85 -6.20 -0.41
C SER A 123 3.56 -6.02 0.92
N ASP A 124 4.17 -4.86 1.12
CA ASP A 124 4.80 -4.50 2.38
C ASP A 124 3.76 -4.45 3.51
N VAL A 125 2.66 -3.72 3.31
CA VAL A 125 1.47 -3.76 4.18
C VAL A 125 0.18 -3.84 3.36
N CYS A 126 -0.81 -4.59 3.82
CA CYS A 126 -2.14 -4.59 3.23
C CYS A 126 -3.24 -4.65 4.30
N LEU A 127 -4.41 -4.08 3.96
CA LEU A 127 -5.62 -4.21 4.75
C LEU A 127 -6.56 -5.20 4.08
N ILE A 128 -6.93 -6.23 4.82
CA ILE A 128 -7.94 -7.21 4.43
C ILE A 128 -9.25 -6.81 5.12
N ASP A 129 -10.32 -6.68 4.34
CA ASP A 129 -11.68 -6.48 4.82
C ASP A 129 -12.48 -7.74 4.52
N GLU A 130 -12.91 -8.43 5.58
CA GLU A 130 -13.39 -9.81 5.53
C GLU A 130 -12.35 -10.75 4.90
N GLU A 131 -12.47 -11.01 3.60
CA GLU A 131 -11.59 -11.92 2.84
C GLU A 131 -10.97 -11.25 1.60
N GLU A 132 -11.16 -9.94 1.45
CA GLU A 132 -10.70 -9.19 0.28
C GLU A 132 -9.68 -8.11 0.68
N ILE A 133 -8.60 -8.01 -0.09
CA ILE A 133 -7.63 -6.92 0.04
C ILE A 133 -8.24 -5.63 -0.50
N VAL A 134 -8.25 -4.59 0.33
CA VAL A 134 -8.86 -3.29 0.01
C VAL A 134 -7.87 -2.12 0.04
N ILE A 135 -6.78 -2.24 0.81
CA ILE A 135 -5.68 -1.26 0.85
C ILE A 135 -4.36 -2.00 0.67
N LEU A 136 -3.45 -1.40 -0.11
CA LEU A 136 -2.06 -1.80 -0.26
C LEU A 136 -1.17 -0.60 0.11
N VAL A 137 -0.07 -0.88 0.81
CA VAL A 137 0.98 0.06 1.12
C VAL A 137 2.30 -0.53 0.62
N GLN A 138 3.04 0.28 -0.15
CA GLN A 138 4.34 -0.05 -0.71
C GLN A 138 5.39 0.92 -0.15
N GLU A 139 6.44 0.41 0.48
CA GLU A 139 7.56 1.24 0.90
C GLU A 139 8.38 1.67 -0.33
N ASP A 140 8.76 2.95 -0.37
CA ASP A 140 9.73 3.48 -1.31
C ASP A 140 11.15 3.24 -0.80
N ARG A 141 11.71 2.10 -1.20
CA ARG A 141 13.07 1.67 -0.85
C ARG A 141 14.14 2.15 -1.81
N ARG A 142 13.91 3.27 -2.54
CA ARG A 142 14.87 3.81 -3.54
C ARG A 142 16.25 4.14 -2.98
N TYR A 143 16.38 4.30 -1.66
CA TYR A 143 17.66 4.50 -0.98
C TYR A 143 18.49 3.21 -0.84
N ILE A 144 17.88 2.02 -1.02
CA ILE A 144 18.55 0.70 -0.98
C ILE A 144 18.73 0.14 -2.39
N ALA A 145 17.71 0.26 -3.24
CA ALA A 145 17.70 -0.34 -4.58
C ALA A 145 17.00 0.59 -5.59
N PRO A 146 17.36 0.55 -6.89
CA PRO A 146 16.73 1.39 -7.92
C PRO A 146 15.35 0.84 -8.31
N GLU A 147 14.42 0.87 -7.35
CA GLU A 147 13.05 0.38 -7.48
C GLU A 147 12.08 1.48 -7.93
N ASP A 148 10.94 1.06 -8.47
CA ASP A 148 9.84 1.94 -8.88
C ASP A 148 8.62 1.61 -8.01
N PRO A 149 8.46 2.26 -6.84
CA PRO A 149 7.43 1.90 -5.85
C PRO A 149 6.02 2.08 -6.42
N GLU A 150 5.83 3.01 -7.37
CA GLU A 150 4.54 3.20 -8.03
C GLU A 150 4.23 2.02 -8.96
N ALA A 151 5.17 1.61 -9.81
CA ALA A 151 4.98 0.46 -10.69
C ALA A 151 4.78 -0.85 -9.90
N GLN A 152 5.51 -1.03 -8.80
CA GLN A 152 5.35 -2.15 -7.87
C GLN A 152 3.96 -2.16 -7.24
N LEU A 153 3.50 -1.03 -6.67
CA LEU A 153 2.19 -0.90 -6.06
C LEU A 153 1.06 -1.22 -7.05
N ILE A 154 1.19 -0.80 -8.32
CA ILE A 154 0.23 -1.14 -9.37
C ILE A 154 0.25 -2.65 -9.68
N ALA A 155 1.43 -3.27 -9.75
CA ALA A 155 1.57 -4.72 -9.92
C ALA A 155 0.86 -5.49 -8.80
N GLU A 156 1.01 -5.02 -7.56
CA GLU A 156 0.35 -5.56 -6.38
C GLU A 156 -1.15 -5.37 -6.42
N ALA A 157 -1.65 -4.22 -6.87
CA ALA A 157 -3.09 -4.00 -7.05
C ALA A 157 -3.69 -4.98 -8.07
N ILE A 158 -2.96 -5.31 -9.15
CA ILE A 158 -3.36 -6.37 -10.11
C ILE A 158 -3.40 -7.73 -9.41
N ALA A 159 -2.36 -8.05 -8.64
CA ALA A 159 -2.24 -9.31 -7.93
C ALA A 159 -3.34 -9.47 -6.87
N ALA A 160 -3.60 -8.44 -6.08
CA ALA A 160 -4.64 -8.38 -5.06
C ALA A 160 -6.03 -8.56 -5.68
N PHE A 161 -6.32 -7.89 -6.80
CA PHE A 161 -7.60 -8.08 -7.50
C PHE A 161 -7.77 -9.53 -7.98
N THR A 162 -6.71 -10.13 -8.53
CA THR A 162 -6.72 -11.53 -8.96
C THR A 162 -6.93 -12.48 -7.79
N ALA A 163 -6.27 -12.23 -6.65
CA ALA A 163 -6.41 -13.01 -5.43
C ALA A 163 -7.83 -12.88 -4.84
N ASN A 164 -8.39 -11.68 -4.77
CA ASN A 164 -9.75 -11.44 -4.30
C ASN A 164 -10.78 -12.20 -5.16
N ASN A 165 -10.66 -12.13 -6.49
CA ASN A 165 -11.56 -12.86 -7.39
C ASN A 165 -11.41 -14.38 -7.24
N ARG A 166 -10.20 -14.89 -6.98
CA ARG A 166 -9.99 -16.31 -6.68
C ARG A 166 -10.72 -16.70 -5.39
N THR A 167 -10.58 -15.91 -4.33
CA THR A 167 -11.28 -16.13 -3.05
C THR A 167 -12.80 -16.09 -3.22
N ARG A 168 -13.33 -15.09 -3.94
CA ARG A 168 -14.78 -15.00 -4.25
C ARG A 168 -15.31 -16.28 -4.86
N VAL A 169 -14.65 -16.78 -5.92
CA VAL A 169 -15.12 -17.95 -6.65
C VAL A 169 -14.92 -19.24 -5.86
N GLN A 170 -13.73 -19.43 -5.28
CA GLN A 170 -13.33 -20.74 -4.72
C GLN A 170 -13.77 -20.94 -3.27
N ILE A 171 -13.83 -19.86 -2.48
CA ILE A 171 -14.11 -19.92 -1.04
C ILE A 171 -15.54 -19.45 -0.77
N LEU A 172 -15.95 -18.33 -1.37
CA LEU A 172 -17.25 -17.71 -1.09
C LEU A 172 -18.39 -18.18 -2.02
N GLY A 173 -18.07 -18.86 -3.12
CA GLY A 173 -19.06 -19.26 -4.13
C GLY A 173 -19.71 -18.08 -4.87
N LEU A 174 -19.06 -16.91 -4.86
CA LEU A 174 -19.53 -15.69 -5.49
C LEU A 174 -18.94 -15.52 -6.89
N PRO A 175 -19.66 -14.86 -7.82
CA PRO A 175 -19.12 -14.57 -9.15
C PRO A 175 -17.92 -13.60 -9.05
N PRO A 176 -16.93 -13.71 -9.95
CA PRO A 176 -15.80 -12.79 -9.97
C PRO A 176 -16.28 -11.37 -10.33
N LEU A 177 -15.64 -10.37 -9.74
CA LEU A 177 -15.88 -8.98 -10.07
C LEU A 177 -15.18 -8.62 -11.38
N PRO A 178 -15.84 -7.88 -12.29
CA PRO A 178 -15.18 -7.36 -13.49
C PRO A 178 -14.18 -6.26 -13.16
N SER A 179 -14.46 -5.48 -12.10
CA SER A 179 -13.62 -4.40 -11.63
C SER A 179 -13.75 -4.23 -10.12
N LYS A 180 -12.73 -3.64 -9.49
CA LYS A 180 -12.71 -3.25 -8.08
C LYS A 180 -11.74 -2.09 -7.91
N VAL A 181 -12.08 -1.16 -7.01
CA VAL A 181 -11.15 -0.14 -6.54
C VAL A 181 -10.36 -0.72 -5.37
N ILE A 182 -9.04 -0.62 -5.45
CA ILE A 182 -8.11 -0.93 -4.36
C ILE A 182 -7.33 0.35 -4.09
N ALA A 183 -7.32 0.80 -2.84
CA ALA A 183 -6.55 1.96 -2.44
C ALA A 183 -5.07 1.57 -2.34
N GLY A 184 -4.21 2.38 -2.94
CA GLY A 184 -2.76 2.19 -2.87
C GLY A 184 -2.11 3.37 -2.15
N ILE A 185 -1.05 3.09 -1.39
CA ILE A 185 -0.25 4.10 -0.71
C ILE A 185 1.22 3.78 -0.97
N THR A 186 2.01 4.73 -1.46
CA THR A 186 3.47 4.61 -1.41
C THR A 186 4.01 5.42 -0.24
N MET A 187 4.93 4.87 0.54
CA MET A 187 5.53 5.51 1.70
C MET A 187 6.99 5.87 1.43
N THR A 188 7.32 7.17 1.30
CA THR A 188 8.71 7.64 1.27
C THR A 188 9.10 8.07 2.68
N GLY A 189 9.82 7.19 3.39
CA GLY A 189 9.97 7.33 4.84
C GLY A 189 8.60 7.33 5.51
N THR A 190 8.28 8.38 6.26
CA THR A 190 7.01 8.52 6.98
C THR A 190 5.93 9.28 6.19
N SER A 191 6.25 9.72 4.96
CA SER A 191 5.33 10.53 4.13
C SER A 191 4.54 9.65 3.14
N PRO A 192 3.20 9.63 3.21
CA PRO A 192 2.36 8.88 2.29
C PRO A 192 2.08 9.65 0.98
N ILE A 193 1.99 8.92 -0.13
CA ILE A 193 1.40 9.37 -1.40
C ILE A 193 0.27 8.39 -1.75
N PHE A 194 -0.92 8.91 -2.07
CA PHE A 194 -2.12 8.10 -2.28
C PHE A 194 -2.38 7.83 -3.77
N HIS A 195 -2.84 6.63 -4.06
CA HIS A 195 -3.14 6.11 -5.39
C HIS A 195 -4.50 5.42 -5.40
N PHE A 196 -5.27 5.59 -6.48
CA PHE A 196 -6.45 4.77 -6.75
C PHE A 196 -6.33 4.09 -8.10
N ARG A 197 -6.67 2.81 -8.14
CA ARG A 197 -6.83 2.09 -9.39
C ARG A 197 -8.30 1.82 -9.68
N ARG A 198 -8.84 2.41 -10.74
CA ARG A 198 -10.07 1.94 -11.39
C ARG A 198 -9.70 0.93 -12.47
N ASN A 199 -10.05 -0.33 -12.29
CA ASN A 199 -10.04 -1.28 -13.40
C ASN A 199 -11.25 -0.99 -14.29
N SER A 200 -11.01 -0.51 -15.51
CA SER A 200 -12.03 -0.41 -16.57
C SER A 200 -12.04 -1.67 -17.42
#